data_AF-A0A2A7H8A8-F1
#
_entry.id   AF-A0A2A7H8A8-F1
#
_cell.length_a   1.000
_cell.length_b   1.000
_cell.length_c   1.000
_cell.angle_alpha   90.00
_cell.angle_beta   90.00
_cell.angle_gamma   90.00
#
_symmetry.space_group_name_H-M   'P 1'
#
loop_
_entity.id
_entity.type
_entity.pdbx_description
1 polymer ?
#
loop_
_entity_poly.entity_id
_entity_poly.type
_entity_poly.pdbx_seq_one_letter_code
_entity_poly.pdbx_strand_id
1 'polypeptide(L)'
;MEILDLGGLKSNWRAFKELVESKHKDYLTTYYFVFREDDCGDEAYVFTSHSDLDEWLSKKFWEWERYDTRNIENSMDDIYVWKLISESDFKRLSSLHEGSTKTTIEIDGEKYYRKLMPVSVETTVIVSTSSY
;
A
#
# COMPACT_ATOMS: atom_id res chain seq x y z
N MET A 1 0.66 0.50 -12.86
CA MET A 1 0.52 -0.91 -13.34
C MET A 1 0.59 -1.82 -12.13
N GLU A 2 -0.50 -2.53 -11.85
CA GLU A 2 -0.66 -3.43 -10.71
C GLU A 2 -0.15 -4.83 -11.05
N ILE A 3 0.54 -5.48 -10.13
CA ILE A 3 1.00 -6.87 -10.26
C ILE A 3 0.35 -7.67 -9.13
N LEU A 4 -0.49 -8.64 -9.49
CA LEU A 4 -1.17 -9.56 -8.56
C LEU A 4 -0.33 -10.83 -8.39
N ASP A 5 -0.03 -11.21 -7.14
CA ASP A 5 0.57 -12.49 -6.76
C ASP A 5 -0.33 -13.21 -5.73
N LEU A 6 -0.54 -14.51 -5.92
CA LEU A 6 -1.46 -15.36 -5.16
C LEU A 6 -0.70 -16.33 -4.22
N GLY A 7 0.51 -15.97 -3.80
CA GLY A 7 1.30 -16.72 -2.82
C GLY A 7 0.92 -16.40 -1.37
N GLY A 8 1.51 -17.09 -0.39
CA GLY A 8 1.42 -16.63 1.01
C GLY A 8 2.26 -15.36 1.25
N LEU A 9 2.02 -14.64 2.34
CA LEU A 9 2.63 -13.33 2.66
C LEU A 9 4.16 -13.35 2.57
N LYS A 10 4.79 -14.45 3.02
CA LYS A 10 6.25 -14.63 2.93
C LYS A 10 6.73 -14.75 1.48
N SER A 11 6.00 -15.46 0.63
CA SER A 11 6.31 -15.60 -0.80
C SER A 11 6.09 -14.27 -1.51
N ASN A 12 4.98 -13.60 -1.24
CA ASN A 12 4.66 -12.29 -1.83
C ASN A 12 5.69 -11.23 -1.42
N TRP A 13 6.12 -11.23 -0.16
CA TRP A 13 7.19 -10.34 0.30
C TRP A 13 8.52 -10.60 -0.41
N ARG A 14 8.84 -11.87 -0.67
CA ARG A 14 10.05 -12.23 -1.41
C ARG A 14 9.97 -11.76 -2.85
N ALA A 15 8.86 -12.01 -3.54
CA ALA A 15 8.63 -11.55 -4.91
C ALA A 15 8.69 -10.02 -5.00
N PHE A 16 8.07 -9.33 -4.04
CA PHE A 16 8.16 -7.88 -3.91
C PHE A 16 9.60 -7.40 -3.74
N LYS A 17 10.37 -8.03 -2.84
CA LYS A 17 11.79 -7.72 -2.67
C LYS A 17 12.55 -7.87 -3.99
N GLU A 18 12.42 -9.00 -4.67
CA GLU A 18 13.10 -9.26 -5.95
C GLU A 18 12.69 -8.22 -7.03
N LEU A 19 11.41 -7.86 -7.10
CA LEU A 19 10.91 -6.82 -8.01
C LEU A 19 11.53 -5.45 -7.71
N VAL A 20 11.54 -5.04 -6.44
CA VAL A 20 12.07 -3.73 -6.02
C VAL A 20 13.58 -3.65 -6.25
N GLU A 21 14.32 -4.70 -5.92
CA GLU A 21 15.78 -4.78 -6.12
C GLU A 21 16.16 -4.88 -7.61
N SER A 22 15.27 -5.37 -8.48
CA SER A 22 15.49 -5.39 -9.94
C SER A 22 15.41 -4.01 -10.60
N LYS A 23 14.85 -3.01 -9.90
CA LYS A 23 14.70 -1.65 -10.42
C LYS A 23 15.89 -0.79 -10.01
N HIS A 24 16.37 0.01 -10.95
CA HIS A 24 17.32 1.07 -10.63
C HIS A 24 16.66 2.17 -9.78
N LYS A 25 17.48 2.85 -8.97
CA LYS A 25 17.05 3.97 -8.14
C LYS A 25 16.57 5.12 -9.02
N ASP A 26 15.24 5.21 -9.15
CA ASP A 26 14.57 6.44 -9.51
C ASP A 26 14.13 7.13 -8.21
N TYR A 27 14.74 8.28 -7.92
CA TYR A 27 14.51 9.06 -6.71
C TYR A 27 13.04 9.47 -6.50
N LEU A 28 12.22 9.42 -7.56
CA LEU A 28 10.80 9.77 -7.50
C LEU A 28 9.89 8.55 -7.24
N THR A 29 10.43 7.33 -7.35
CA THR A 29 9.61 6.12 -7.19
C THR A 29 9.35 5.84 -5.72
N THR A 30 8.06 5.77 -5.36
CA THR A 30 7.63 5.36 -4.02
C THR A 30 6.99 3.99 -4.09
N TYR A 31 7.54 3.03 -3.35
CA TYR A 31 7.04 1.65 -3.36
C TYR A 31 6.01 1.42 -2.26
N TYR A 32 4.89 0.84 -2.65
CA TYR A 32 3.83 0.36 -1.77
C TYR A 32 3.61 -1.13 -2.00
N PHE A 33 3.50 -1.87 -0.91
CA PHE A 33 3.13 -3.28 -0.89
C PHE A 33 1.83 -3.42 -0.12
N VAL A 34 0.75 -3.74 -0.83
CA VAL A 34 -0.57 -3.99 -0.26
C VAL A 34 -0.74 -5.48 -0.07
N PHE A 35 -1.27 -5.90 1.07
CA PHE A 35 -1.63 -7.30 1.30
C PHE A 35 -2.92 -7.40 2.12
N ARG A 36 -3.69 -8.46 1.85
CA ARG A 36 -4.84 -8.86 2.63
C ARG A 36 -4.58 -10.24 3.20
N GLU A 37 -4.79 -10.42 4.50
CA GLU A 37 -4.88 -11.76 5.09
C GLU A 37 -6.30 -12.27 4.86
N ASP A 38 -6.48 -13.28 4.02
CA ASP A 38 -7.77 -13.92 3.80
C ASP A 38 -7.72 -15.46 3.83
N ASP A 39 -8.89 -16.08 3.91
CA ASP A 39 -9.06 -17.52 4.06
C ASP A 39 -8.69 -18.33 2.79
N CYS A 40 -8.55 -17.68 1.64
CA CYS A 40 -8.28 -18.28 0.33
C CYS A 40 -6.81 -18.12 -0.11
N GLY A 41 -6.00 -17.41 0.65
CA GLY A 41 -4.56 -17.17 0.40
C GLY A 41 -4.24 -15.68 0.47
N ASP A 42 -3.02 -15.34 0.88
CA ASP A 42 -2.66 -13.93 1.05
C ASP A 42 -2.57 -13.24 -0.33
N GLU A 43 -3.55 -12.40 -0.68
CA GLU A 43 -3.44 -11.58 -1.90
C GLU A 43 -2.48 -10.42 -1.64
N ALA A 44 -1.55 -10.17 -2.57
CA ALA A 44 -0.66 -9.03 -2.50
C ALA A 44 -0.52 -8.28 -3.83
N TYR A 45 -0.34 -6.97 -3.71
CA TYR A 45 -0.26 -6.03 -4.81
C TYR A 45 0.89 -5.04 -4.59
N VAL A 46 1.48 -4.59 -5.69
CA VAL A 46 2.60 -3.63 -5.66
C VAL A 46 2.25 -2.39 -6.45
N PHE A 47 2.53 -1.22 -5.87
CA PHE A 47 2.37 0.08 -6.51
C PHE A 47 3.65 0.90 -6.41
N THR A 48 3.94 1.68 -7.44
CA THR A 48 5.11 2.56 -7.53
C THR A 48 4.77 4.06 -7.46
N SER A 49 3.49 4.37 -7.29
CA SER A 49 2.95 5.72 -7.14
C SER A 49 1.85 5.71 -6.10
N HIS A 50 1.70 6.83 -5.38
CA HIS A 50 0.58 7.02 -4.47
C HIS A 50 -0.76 7.14 -5.22
N SER A 51 -0.75 7.75 -6.40
CA SER A 51 -1.97 7.89 -7.24
C SER A 51 -2.53 6.54 -7.65
N ASP A 52 -1.67 5.62 -8.10
CA ASP A 52 -2.07 4.29 -8.54
C ASP A 52 -2.64 3.47 -7.36
N LEU A 53 -2.06 3.63 -6.17
CA LEU A 53 -2.56 3.01 -4.95
C LEU A 53 -3.95 3.57 -4.58
N ASP A 54 -4.12 4.88 -4.63
CA ASP A 54 -5.38 5.55 -4.25
C ASP A 54 -6.52 5.19 -5.22
N GLU A 55 -6.25 5.22 -6.53
CA GLU A 55 -7.20 4.78 -7.56
C GLU A 55 -7.60 3.31 -7.34
N TRP A 56 -6.64 2.46 -7.02
CA TRP A 56 -6.90 1.05 -6.74
C TRP A 56 -7.74 0.84 -5.48
N LEU A 57 -7.41 1.51 -4.37
CA LEU A 57 -8.16 1.42 -3.11
C LEU A 57 -9.60 1.87 -3.31
N SER A 58 -9.81 2.98 -4.03
CA SER A 58 -11.13 3.48 -4.39
C SER A 58 -11.91 2.46 -5.23
N LYS A 59 -11.28 1.90 -6.26
CA LYS A 59 -11.89 0.86 -7.10
C LYS A 59 -12.28 -0.38 -6.28
N LYS A 60 -11.40 -0.87 -5.39
CA LYS A 60 -11.67 -2.04 -4.55
C LYS A 60 -12.74 -1.80 -3.49
N PHE A 61 -12.82 -0.59 -2.95
CA PHE A 61 -13.90 -0.22 -2.05
C PHE A 61 -15.28 -0.44 -2.70
N TRP A 62 -15.45 -0.03 -3.96
CA TRP A 62 -16.71 -0.23 -4.70
C TRP A 62 -16.91 -1.68 -5.17
N GLU A 63 -15.87 -2.31 -5.74
CA GLU A 63 -15.96 -3.68 -6.26
C GLU A 63 -16.26 -4.72 -5.18
N TRP A 64 -15.77 -4.50 -3.95
CA TRP A 64 -16.02 -5.39 -2.82
C TRP A 64 -17.21 -4.96 -1.95
N GLU A 65 -18.03 -4.02 -2.45
CA GLU A 65 -19.25 -3.57 -1.79
C GLU A 65 -19.03 -3.10 -0.34
N ARG A 66 -17.85 -2.52 -0.06
CA ARG A 66 -17.44 -2.11 1.30
C ARG A 66 -18.31 -0.97 1.86
N TYR A 67 -19.04 -0.29 0.98
CA TYR A 67 -20.05 0.71 1.33
C TYR A 67 -21.28 0.14 2.05
N ASP A 68 -21.58 -1.17 1.93
CA ASP A 68 -22.73 -1.81 2.59
C ASP A 68 -22.40 -2.29 4.02
N THR A 69 -21.29 -1.82 4.57
CA THR A 69 -20.89 -2.14 5.95
C THR A 69 -21.54 -1.18 6.94
N ARG A 70 -21.80 -1.67 8.16
CA ARG A 70 -22.34 -0.82 9.25
C ARG A 70 -21.36 0.26 9.71
N ASN A 71 -20.07 0.05 9.49
CA ASN A 71 -19.01 0.99 9.84
C ASN A 71 -18.10 1.22 8.63
N ILE A 72 -18.42 2.23 7.84
CA ILE A 72 -17.71 2.59 6.60
C ILE A 72 -16.25 2.96 6.89
N GLU A 73 -15.97 3.63 8.02
CA GLU A 73 -14.62 4.08 8.37
C GLU A 73 -13.64 2.90 8.52
N ASN A 74 -14.16 1.75 8.95
CA ASN A 74 -13.41 0.51 9.19
C ASN A 74 -13.61 -0.52 8.07
N SER A 75 -14.26 -0.14 6.97
CA SER A 75 -14.66 -1.10 5.94
C SER A 75 -13.49 -1.65 5.14
N MET A 76 -12.27 -1.17 5.36
CA MET A 76 -11.03 -1.57 4.69
C MET A 76 -9.92 -1.97 5.70
N ASP A 77 -10.29 -2.26 6.96
CA ASP A 77 -9.32 -2.58 8.04
C ASP A 77 -8.51 -3.87 7.78
N ASP A 78 -9.00 -4.74 6.90
CA ASP A 78 -8.35 -5.98 6.46
C ASP A 78 -7.28 -5.74 5.38
N ILE A 79 -7.18 -4.52 4.85
CA ILE A 79 -6.19 -4.13 3.82
C ILE A 79 -5.00 -3.44 4.47
N TYR A 80 -3.85 -4.10 4.41
CA TYR A 80 -2.61 -3.59 4.98
C TYR A 80 -1.70 -3.03 3.89
N VAL A 81 -1.17 -1.82 4.11
CA VAL A 81 -0.27 -1.16 3.16
C VAL A 81 1.09 -0.87 3.81
N TRP A 82 2.15 -1.47 3.28
CA TRP A 82 3.52 -1.08 3.62
C TRP A 82 4.08 -0.10 2.61
N LYS A 83 4.49 1.07 3.09
CA LYS A 83 5.30 2.01 2.32
C LYS A 83 6.78 1.77 2.59
N LEU A 84 7.59 1.67 1.53
CA LEU A 84 9.04 1.68 1.67
C LEU A 84 9.56 3.12 1.83
N ILE A 85 10.51 3.28 2.74
CA ILE A 85 11.16 4.55 3.08
C ILE A 85 12.66 4.33 2.95
N SER A 86 13.34 5.16 2.17
CA SER A 86 14.79 5.07 2.01
C SER A 86 15.49 5.39 3.33
N GLU A 87 16.67 4.83 3.56
CA GLU A 87 17.46 5.12 4.76
C GLU A 87 17.82 6.61 4.85
N SER A 88 18.07 7.28 3.73
CA SER A 88 18.29 8.73 3.69
C SER A 88 17.08 9.52 4.20
N ASP A 89 15.86 9.19 3.74
CA ASP A 89 14.64 9.84 4.20
C ASP A 89 14.34 9.53 5.67
N PHE A 90 14.52 8.27 6.07
CA PHE A 90 14.37 7.86 7.46
C PHE A 90 15.30 8.65 8.40
N LYS A 91 16.57 8.84 8.02
CA LYS A 91 17.53 9.62 8.80
C LYS A 91 17.19 11.11 8.83
N ARG A 92 16.68 11.65 7.72
CA ARG A 92 16.32 13.08 7.60
C ARG A 92 15.06 13.43 8.39
N LEU A 93 14.08 12.52 8.42
CA LEU A 93 12.73 12.74 8.96
C LEU A 93 12.34 11.66 9.97
N SER A 94 13.26 11.33 10.88
CA SER A 94 13.12 10.20 11.81
C SER A 94 11.85 10.27 12.67
N SER A 95 11.43 11.47 13.07
CA SER A 95 10.18 11.69 13.82
C SER A 95 8.93 11.37 12.99
N LEU A 96 8.91 11.66 11.69
CA LEU A 96 7.78 11.33 10.81
C LEU A 96 7.72 9.83 10.49
N HIS A 97 8.84 9.14 10.65
CA HIS A 97 8.98 7.72 10.39
C HIS A 97 9.07 6.88 11.67
N GLU A 98 8.58 7.42 12.79
CA GLU A 98 8.37 6.61 13.99
C GLU A 98 7.48 5.40 13.67
N GLY A 99 7.83 4.25 14.25
CA GLY A 99 7.20 2.95 13.97
C GLY A 99 7.70 2.22 12.72
N SER A 100 8.59 2.82 11.92
CA SER A 100 9.18 2.13 10.77
C SER A 100 10.11 0.99 11.20
N THR A 101 9.98 -0.14 10.51
CA THR A 101 10.81 -1.33 10.75
C THR A 101 11.84 -1.49 9.63
N LYS A 102 13.08 -1.79 10.00
CA LYS A 102 14.16 -2.04 9.03
C LYS A 102 13.84 -3.29 8.19
N THR A 103 14.10 -3.22 6.88
CA THR A 103 13.94 -4.37 5.98
C THR A 103 15.30 -4.91 5.52
N THR A 104 15.27 -6.03 4.79
CA THR A 104 16.43 -6.57 4.08
C THR A 104 16.53 -6.06 2.63
N ILE A 105 15.69 -5.11 2.23
CA ILE A 105 15.65 -4.56 0.87
C ILE A 105 16.77 -3.53 0.73
N GLU A 106 17.56 -3.67 -0.32
CA GLU A 106 18.63 -2.74 -0.67
C GLU A 106 18.58 -2.40 -2.17
N ILE A 107 18.44 -1.11 -2.49
CA ILE A 107 18.40 -0.62 -3.88
C ILE A 107 19.60 0.31 -4.08
N ASP A 108 20.48 -0.02 -5.04
CA ASP A 108 21.69 0.73 -5.34
C ASP A 108 22.54 1.07 -4.09
N GLY A 109 22.68 0.11 -3.17
CA GLY A 109 23.45 0.26 -1.92
C GLY A 109 22.75 1.03 -0.80
N GLU A 110 21.52 1.51 -1.02
CA GLU A 110 20.69 2.16 -0.01
C GLU A 110 19.69 1.19 0.61
N LYS A 111 19.67 1.12 1.94
CA LYS A 111 18.75 0.26 2.68
C LYS A 111 17.38 0.90 2.81
N TYR A 112 16.35 0.07 2.87
CA TYR A 112 14.97 0.55 3.02
C TYR A 112 14.35 0.08 4.34
N TYR A 113 13.51 0.96 4.88
CA TYR A 113 12.61 0.69 5.99
C TYR A 113 11.20 0.51 5.44
N ARG A 114 10.33 -0.17 6.18
CA ARG A 114 8.90 -0.24 5.89
C ARG A 114 8.11 0.43 7.00
N LYS A 115 7.04 1.13 6.63
CA LYS A 115 6.05 1.67 7.57
C LYS A 115 4.67 1.18 7.17
N LEU A 116 3.91 0.70 8.14
CA LEU A 116 2.49 0.43 7.94
C LEU A 116 1.75 1.76 7.80
N MET A 117 1.03 1.91 6.70
CA MET A 117 0.15 3.02 6.43
C MET A 117 -1.30 2.58 6.70
N PRO A 118 -2.04 3.31 7.54
CA PRO A 118 -3.46 3.05 7.69
C PRO A 118 -4.18 3.40 6.39
N VAL A 119 -5.17 2.58 6.03
CA VAL A 119 -6.15 2.91 5.01
C VAL A 119 -7.33 3.55 5.72
N SER A 120 -7.72 4.74 5.30
CA SER A 120 -8.88 5.44 5.85
C SER A 120 -9.83 5.77 4.71
N VAL A 121 -11.10 5.41 4.88
CA VAL A 121 -12.16 5.71 3.91
C VAL A 121 -12.77 7.05 4.25
N GLU A 122 -12.63 8.03 3.36
CA GLU A 122 -13.32 9.32 3.47
C GLU A 122 -14.44 9.41 2.42
N THR A 123 -15.69 9.20 2.84
CA THR A 123 -16.82 9.30 1.92
C THR A 123 -17.19 10.76 1.66
N THR A 124 -17.08 11.20 0.41
CA THR A 124 -17.61 12.48 -0.05
C THR A 124 -19.03 12.29 -0.59
N VAL A 125 -20.04 12.83 0.09
CA VAL A 125 -21.43 12.84 -0.42
C VAL A 125 -21.62 14.07 -1.29
N ILE A 126 -21.76 13.87 -2.61
CA ILE A 126 -22.09 14.93 -3.55
C ILE A 126 -23.62 14.98 -3.68
N VAL A 127 -24.26 15.93 -2.98
CA VAL A 127 -25.70 16.20 -3.14
C VAL A 127 -25.88 17.16 -4.32
N SER A 128 -26.38 16.65 -5.44
CA SER A 128 -26.85 17.51 -6.53
C SER A 128 -28.31 17.89 -6.28
N THR A 129 -28.58 19.17 -6.09
CA THR A 129 -29.94 19.72 -5.97
C THR A 129 -30.52 20.12 -7.32
N SER A 130 -30.15 19.45 -8.41
CA SER A 130 -30.81 19.63 -9.70
C SER A 130 -32.24 19.05 -9.63
N SER A 131 -33.13 19.84 -9.03
CA SER A 131 -34.57 19.70 -9.10
C SER A 131 -35.01 20.07 -10.52
N TYR A 132 -35.55 19.08 -11.23
CA TYR A 132 -36.29 19.27 -12.49
C TYR A 132 -37.57 20.08 -12.27
#